data_AF-A0A8T5UAL8-F1
#
_entry.id   AF-A0A8T5UAL8-F1
#
_cell.length_a   1.000
_cell.length_b   1.000
_cell.length_c   1.000
_cell.angle_alpha   90.00
_cell.angle_beta   90.00
_cell.angle_gamma   90.00
#
_symmetry.space_group_name_H-M   'P 1'
#
loop_
_entity.id
_entity.type
_entity.pdbx_description
1 polymer ?
#
loop_
_entity_poly.entity_id
_entity_poly.type
_entity_poly.pdbx_seq_one_letter_code
_entity_poly.pdbx_strand_id
1 'polypeptide(L)'
;MVAETYSGFAQRYNMMIGVLVCALVTNILFLILPIGIFIIADIFLVVGSCTGLHLAFRYRKESQSHIKTGIIVGLSGSVLSLLLISCFDWIFYYILAYGFDFFLFLQYTLILFAYYGIIFVLIGIIIGYLYGSHYKKRDYADKETPLF
;
A
#
# COMPACT_ATOMS: atom_id res chain seq x y z
N MET A 1 -12.35 -23.89 -15.33
CA MET A 1 -11.05 -23.59 -15.99
C MET A 1 -10.61 -22.15 -15.84
N VAL A 2 -11.23 -21.14 -16.48
CA VAL A 2 -10.76 -19.74 -16.43
C VAL A 2 -10.74 -19.14 -15.01
N ALA A 3 -11.76 -19.40 -14.20
CA ALA A 3 -11.84 -18.92 -12.81
C ALA A 3 -10.79 -19.55 -11.87
N GLU A 4 -10.37 -20.80 -12.11
CA GLU A 4 -9.30 -21.46 -11.35
C GLU A 4 -7.92 -20.93 -11.73
N THR A 5 -7.74 -20.50 -12.99
CA THR A 5 -6.48 -19.89 -13.43
C THR A 5 -6.29 -18.51 -12.81
N TYR A 6 -7.37 -17.71 -12.74
CA TYR A 6 -7.32 -16.37 -12.11
C TYR A 6 -7.14 -16.43 -10.60
N SER A 7 -7.78 -17.38 -9.91
CA SER A 7 -7.57 -17.55 -8.46
C SER A 7 -6.15 -18.00 -8.14
N GLY A 8 -5.56 -18.90 -8.95
CA GLY A 8 -4.16 -19.32 -8.82
C GLY A 8 -3.16 -18.19 -9.05
N PHE A 9 -3.40 -17.32 -10.04
CA PHE A 9 -2.59 -16.13 -10.28
C PHE A 9 -2.70 -15.14 -9.11
N ALA A 10 -3.92 -14.82 -8.68
CA ALA A 10 -4.17 -13.89 -7.58
C ALA A 10 -3.53 -14.37 -6.27
N GLN A 11 -3.55 -15.68 -6.00
CA GLN A 11 -2.86 -16.26 -4.85
C GLN A 11 -1.33 -16.20 -4.97
N ARG A 12 -0.78 -16.39 -6.18
CA ARG A 12 0.67 -16.34 -6.41
C ARG A 12 1.24 -14.94 -6.23
N TYR A 13 0.50 -13.92 -6.66
CA TYR A 13 0.92 -12.52 -6.64
C TYR A 13 0.16 -11.67 -5.62
N ASN A 14 -0.47 -12.29 -4.63
CA ASN A 14 -1.34 -11.62 -3.66
C ASN A 14 -0.67 -10.42 -2.96
N MET A 15 0.59 -10.57 -2.54
CA MET A 15 1.34 -9.48 -1.90
C MET A 15 1.57 -8.33 -2.88
N MET A 16 2.01 -8.64 -4.11
CA MET A 16 2.28 -7.63 -5.14
C MET A 16 1.00 -6.89 -5.53
N ILE A 17 -0.11 -7.60 -5.70
CA ILE A 17 -1.43 -7.00 -5.97
C ILE A 17 -1.83 -6.07 -4.82
N GLY A 18 -1.65 -6.50 -3.56
CA GLY A 18 -1.92 -5.65 -2.41
C GLY A 18 -1.10 -4.36 -2.40
N VAL A 19 0.20 -4.46 -2.69
CA VAL A 19 1.11 -3.32 -2.78
C VAL A 19 0.71 -2.35 -3.90
N LEU A 20 0.41 -2.89 -5.09
CA LEU A 20 -0.01 -2.09 -6.24
C LEU A 20 -1.34 -1.40 -5.97
N VAL A 21 -2.33 -2.09 -5.39
CA VAL A 21 -3.61 -1.47 -5.04
C VAL A 21 -3.46 -0.43 -3.95
N CYS A 22 -2.66 -0.71 -2.92
CA CYS A 22 -2.33 0.27 -1.88
C CYS A 22 -1.78 1.55 -2.48
N ALA A 23 -0.78 1.42 -3.35
CA ALA A 23 -0.15 2.56 -3.99
C ALA A 23 -1.11 3.28 -4.94
N LEU A 24 -1.86 2.56 -5.77
CA LEU A 24 -2.81 3.13 -6.72
C LEU A 24 -3.91 3.93 -6.01
N VAL A 25 -4.55 3.35 -4.99
CA VAL A 25 -5.64 4.01 -4.25
C VAL A 25 -5.14 5.25 -3.53
N THR A 26 -3.99 5.16 -2.86
CA THR A 26 -3.38 6.31 -2.17
C THR A 26 -3.11 7.46 -3.15
N ASN A 27 -2.56 7.15 -4.32
CA ASN A 27 -2.21 8.15 -5.33
C ASN A 27 -3.44 8.75 -6.03
N ILE A 28 -4.48 7.97 -6.31
CA ILE A 28 -5.74 8.48 -6.87
C ILE A 28 -6.39 9.47 -5.89
N LEU A 29 -6.43 9.12 -4.59
CA LEU A 29 -6.99 10.00 -3.57
C LEU A 29 -6.20 11.29 -3.43
N PHE A 30 -4.87 11.19 -3.47
CA PHE A 30 -3.98 12.36 -3.46
C PHE A 30 -4.22 13.28 -4.66
N LEU A 31 -4.42 12.71 -5.86
CA LEU A 31 -4.66 13.49 -7.09
C LEU A 31 -6.01 14.20 -7.09
N ILE A 32 -7.05 13.59 -6.52
CA ILE A 32 -8.39 14.20 -6.43
C ILE A 32 -8.39 15.39 -5.46
N LEU A 33 -7.61 15.30 -4.38
CA LEU A 33 -7.67 16.28 -3.29
C LEU A 33 -6.26 16.61 -2.79
N PRO A 34 -5.49 17.43 -3.55
CA PRO A 34 -4.10 17.76 -3.22
C PRO A 34 -3.95 18.76 -2.04
N ILE A 35 -4.95 18.86 -1.16
CA ILE A 35 -5.02 19.92 -0.15
C ILE A 35 -4.33 19.47 1.15
N GLY A 36 -3.32 20.22 1.58
CA GLY A 36 -2.88 20.29 2.97
C GLY A 36 -2.10 19.07 3.47
N ILE A 37 -0.79 19.16 3.30
CA ILE A 37 0.24 18.37 3.96
C ILE A 37 -0.06 18.31 5.47
N PHE A 38 -0.08 17.09 6.04
CA PHE A 38 -0.06 16.70 7.47
C PHE A 38 -1.23 15.85 7.99
N ILE A 39 -2.49 16.03 7.58
CA ILE A 39 -3.60 15.21 8.14
C ILE A 39 -4.32 14.43 7.04
N ILE A 40 -4.57 15.07 5.90
CA ILE A 40 -5.39 14.49 4.83
C ILE A 40 -4.59 13.44 4.04
N ALA A 41 -3.30 13.69 3.79
CA ALA A 41 -2.42 12.75 3.09
C ALA A 41 -2.25 11.42 3.85
N ASP A 42 -2.15 11.47 5.18
CA ASP A 42 -2.02 10.29 6.02
C ASP A 42 -3.30 9.45 6.00
N ILE A 43 -4.48 10.09 5.95
CA ILE A 43 -5.77 9.41 5.80
C ILE A 43 -5.83 8.66 4.46
N PHE A 44 -5.31 9.23 3.38
CA PHE A 44 -5.27 8.55 2.07
C PHE A 44 -4.37 7.32 2.09
N LEU A 45 -3.22 7.41 2.74
CA LEU A 45 -2.35 6.26 2.95
C LEU A 45 -3.06 5.17 3.77
N VAL A 46 -3.81 5.55 4.80
CA VAL A 46 -4.59 4.60 5.60
C VAL A 46 -5.64 3.89 4.74
N VAL A 47 -6.41 4.64 3.95
CA VAL A 47 -7.44 4.07 3.06
C VAL A 47 -6.81 3.15 2.00
N GLY A 48 -5.73 3.59 1.37
CA GLY A 48 -4.99 2.78 0.41
C GLY A 48 -4.41 1.51 1.03
N SER A 49 -3.79 1.62 2.20
CA SER A 49 -3.24 0.48 2.95
C SER A 49 -4.32 -0.52 3.31
N CYS A 50 -5.46 -0.07 3.85
CA CYS A 50 -6.59 -0.94 4.20
C CYS A 50 -7.16 -1.68 2.99
N THR A 51 -7.34 -1.00 1.85
CA THR A 51 -7.86 -1.62 0.62
C THR A 51 -6.87 -2.61 0.01
N GLY A 52 -5.58 -2.26 -0.06
CA GLY A 52 -4.53 -3.14 -0.54
C GLY A 52 -4.34 -4.38 0.33
N LEU A 53 -4.31 -4.21 1.66
CA LEU A 53 -4.22 -5.31 2.62
C LEU A 53 -5.45 -6.21 2.56
N HIS A 54 -6.65 -5.65 2.46
CA HIS A 54 -7.87 -6.44 2.32
C HIS A 54 -7.80 -7.40 1.12
N LEU A 55 -7.34 -6.93 -0.04
CA LEU A 55 -7.15 -7.77 -1.22
C LEU A 55 -6.01 -8.78 -1.06
N ALA A 56 -4.89 -8.37 -0.46
CA ALA A 56 -3.75 -9.27 -0.20
C ALA A 56 -4.14 -10.45 0.70
N PHE A 57 -4.97 -10.19 1.72
CA PHE A 57 -5.47 -11.22 2.63
C PHE A 57 -6.59 -12.05 2.03
N ARG A 58 -7.46 -11.47 1.19
CA ARG A 58 -8.53 -12.20 0.49
C ARG A 58 -8.00 -13.33 -0.38
N TYR A 59 -6.83 -13.15 -0.99
CA TYR A 59 -6.17 -14.16 -1.83
C TYR A 59 -4.91 -14.74 -1.17
N ARG A 60 -4.82 -14.73 0.16
CA ARG A 60 -3.64 -15.27 0.87
C ARG A 60 -3.52 -16.77 0.67
N LYS A 61 -2.28 -17.25 0.53
CA LYS A 61 -1.98 -18.68 0.65
C LYS A 61 -1.94 -19.07 2.13
N GLU A 62 -2.45 -20.26 2.46
CA GLU A 62 -2.46 -20.74 3.85
C GLU A 62 -1.05 -20.82 4.46
N SER A 63 -0.04 -21.17 3.65
CA SER A 63 1.36 -21.27 4.08
C SER A 63 2.02 -19.93 4.43
N GLN A 64 1.43 -18.79 4.03
CA GLN A 64 1.97 -17.47 4.33
C GLN A 64 1.57 -17.03 5.74
N SER A 65 2.54 -16.52 6.50
CA SER A 65 2.29 -15.92 7.82
C SER A 65 1.52 -14.61 7.69
N HIS A 66 0.43 -14.45 8.45
CA HIS A 66 -0.41 -13.25 8.40
C HIS A 66 0.35 -11.98 8.74
N ILE A 67 1.10 -12.00 9.85
CA ILE A 67 1.82 -10.83 10.34
C ILE A 67 2.91 -10.42 9.35
N LYS A 68 3.69 -11.39 8.84
CA LYS A 68 4.73 -11.10 7.85
C LYS A 68 4.13 -10.52 6.56
N THR A 69 3.04 -11.11 6.07
CA THR A 69 2.34 -10.63 4.87
C THR A 69 1.85 -9.20 5.05
N GLY A 70 1.20 -8.92 6.19
CA GLY A 70 0.68 -7.59 6.49
C GLY A 70 1.79 -6.54 6.57
N ILE A 71 2.87 -6.82 7.31
CA ILE A 71 4.01 -5.90 7.43
C ILE A 71 4.68 -5.66 6.08
N ILE A 72 4.94 -6.71 5.29
CA ILE A 72 5.60 -6.58 3.99
C ILE A 72 4.74 -5.72 3.05
N VAL A 73 3.44 -6.02 2.94
CA VAL A 73 2.53 -5.29 2.06
C VAL A 73 2.37 -3.84 2.52
N GLY A 74 2.21 -3.59 3.83
CA GLY A 74 2.10 -2.24 4.38
C GLY A 74 3.35 -1.40 4.18
N LEU A 75 4.54 -1.97 4.45
CA LEU A 75 5.82 -1.28 4.26
C LEU A 75 6.09 -0.97 2.79
N SER A 76 6.03 -2.00 1.93
CA SER A 76 6.32 -1.82 0.50
C SER A 76 5.26 -0.99 -0.22
N GLY A 77 3.99 -1.11 0.18
CA GLY A 77 2.89 -0.25 -0.27
C GLY A 77 3.13 1.22 0.07
N SER A 78 3.57 1.52 1.29
CA SER A 78 3.83 2.91 1.72
C SER A 78 5.03 3.53 1.00
N VAL A 79 6.12 2.78 0.84
CA VAL A 79 7.30 3.22 0.08
C VAL A 79 6.96 3.46 -1.39
N LEU A 80 6.22 2.54 -2.02
CA LEU A 80 5.80 2.69 -3.40
C LEU A 80 4.82 3.86 -3.57
N SER A 81 3.94 4.09 -2.59
CA SER A 81 3.02 5.23 -2.60
C SER A 81 3.76 6.56 -2.61
N LEU A 82 4.75 6.74 -1.73
CA LEU A 82 5.60 7.95 -1.67
C LEU A 82 6.34 8.20 -2.99
N LEU A 83 6.89 7.14 -3.59
CA LEU A 83 7.61 7.24 -4.84
C LEU A 83 6.69 7.68 -5.98
N LEU A 84 5.48 7.13 -6.04
CA LEU A 84 4.48 7.53 -7.03
C LEU A 84 3.97 8.95 -6.80
N ILE A 85 3.75 9.36 -5.54
CA ILE A 85 3.38 10.75 -5.20
C ILE A 85 4.47 11.69 -5.72
N SER A 86 5.75 11.38 -5.44
CA SER A 86 6.89 12.17 -5.91
C SER A 86 6.92 12.26 -7.44
N CYS A 87 6.63 11.16 -8.12
CA CYS A 87 6.57 11.10 -9.59
C CYS A 87 5.41 11.93 -10.15
N PHE A 88 4.23 11.84 -9.55
CA PHE A 88 3.05 12.62 -9.95
C PHE A 88 3.27 14.12 -9.73
N ASP A 89 3.77 14.51 -8.56
CA ASP A 89 4.04 15.92 -8.27
C ASP A 89 5.09 16.48 -9.22
N TRP A 90 6.12 15.68 -9.53
CA TRP A 90 7.12 16.09 -10.49
C TRP A 90 6.55 16.26 -11.91
N ILE A 91 5.79 15.29 -12.40
CA ILE A 91 5.20 15.32 -13.75
C ILE A 91 4.20 16.49 -13.91
N PHE A 92 3.31 16.67 -12.93
CA PHE A 92 2.21 17.62 -13.06
C PHE A 92 2.55 19.04 -12.62
N TYR A 93 3.49 19.25 -11.69
CA TYR A 93 3.82 20.58 -11.20
C TYR A 93 5.21 21.05 -11.63
N TYR A 94 6.23 20.20 -11.52
CA TYR A 94 7.61 20.64 -11.75
C TYR A 94 8.03 20.63 -13.22
N ILE A 95 7.66 19.61 -14.00
CA ILE A 95 8.02 19.56 -15.44
C ILE A 95 7.43 20.77 -16.18
N LEU A 96 6.21 21.18 -15.85
CA LEU A 96 5.57 22.33 -16.47
C LEU A 96 6.27 23.66 -16.15
N ALA A 97 6.89 23.78 -14.99
CA ALA A 97 7.53 25.02 -14.52
C ALA A 97 9.04 25.08 -14.82
N TYR A 98 9.75 23.95 -14.72
CA TYR A 98 11.21 23.88 -14.76
C TYR A 98 11.75 23.01 -15.91
N GLY A 99 10.88 22.34 -16.66
CA GLY A 99 11.27 21.39 -17.70
C GLY A 99 11.67 20.01 -17.16
N PHE A 100 12.17 19.14 -18.05
CA PHE A 100 12.60 17.80 -17.69
C PHE A 100 14.01 17.82 -17.08
N ASP A 101 14.09 17.92 -15.75
CA ASP A 101 15.34 17.82 -14.99
C ASP A 101 15.30 16.64 -14.01
N PHE A 102 16.13 15.64 -14.28
CA PHE A 102 16.25 14.43 -13.46
C PHE A 102 16.92 14.68 -12.10
N PHE A 103 17.86 15.63 -12.01
CA PHE A 103 18.49 15.95 -10.73
C PHE A 103 17.49 16.62 -9.78
N LEU A 104 16.65 17.50 -10.32
CA LEU A 104 15.56 18.12 -9.57
C LEU A 104 14.55 17.08 -9.06
N PHE A 105 14.18 16.10 -9.90
CA PHE A 105 13.33 14.98 -9.50
C PHE A 105 13.92 14.17 -8.35
N LEU A 106 15.21 13.81 -8.46
CA LEU A 106 15.89 13.03 -7.43
C LEU A 106 15.98 13.81 -6.12
N GLN A 107 16.34 15.09 -6.18
CA GLN A 107 16.39 15.96 -5.00
C GLN A 107 15.02 16.09 -4.32
N TYR A 108 13.97 16.33 -5.09
CA TYR A 108 12.60 16.43 -4.57
C TYR A 108 12.15 15.12 -3.91
N THR A 109 12.38 13.99 -4.57
CA THR A 109 12.05 12.66 -4.03
C THR A 109 12.78 12.41 -2.71
N LEU A 110 14.06 12.74 -2.62
CA LEU A 110 14.84 12.57 -1.37
C LEU A 110 14.31 13.46 -0.24
N ILE A 111 13.94 14.71 -0.55
CA ILE A 111 13.31 15.62 0.42
C ILE A 111 11.99 15.00 0.90
N LEU A 112 11.14 14.54 0.00
CA LEU A 112 9.85 13.94 0.33
C LEU A 112 10.02 12.70 1.22
N PHE A 113 11.00 11.84 0.91
CA PHE A 113 11.35 10.70 1.77
C PHE A 113 11.91 11.11 3.12
N ALA A 114 12.73 12.17 3.21
CA ALA A 114 13.29 12.64 4.47
C ALA A 114 12.21 13.20 5.41
N TYR A 115 11.24 13.93 4.86
CA TYR A 115 10.16 14.55 5.66
C TYR A 115 9.01 13.59 5.96
N TYR A 116 8.56 12.80 5.00
CA TYR A 116 7.36 11.96 5.15
C TYR A 116 7.65 10.46 5.25
N GLY A 117 8.83 10.02 4.78
CA GLY A 117 9.15 8.60 4.67
C GLY A 117 9.02 7.84 5.97
N ILE A 118 9.52 8.41 7.08
CA ILE A 118 9.44 7.76 8.40
C ILE A 118 7.99 7.59 8.83
N ILE A 119 7.17 8.64 8.74
CA ILE A 119 5.76 8.62 9.17
C ILE A 119 4.95 7.64 8.30
N PHE A 120 5.07 7.75 6.98
CA PHE A 120 4.37 6.87 6.04
C PHE A 120 4.73 5.40 6.24
N VAL A 121 6.02 5.08 6.40
CA VAL A 121 6.47 3.71 6.65
C VAL A 121 5.95 3.20 7.98
N LEU A 122 5.99 4.00 9.04
CA LEU A 122 5.44 3.62 10.35
C LEU A 122 3.94 3.34 10.29
N ILE A 123 3.16 4.23 9.65
CA ILE A 123 1.71 4.03 9.45
C ILE A 123 1.46 2.72 8.69
N GLY A 124 2.17 2.49 7.58
CA GLY A 124 2.07 1.26 6.79
C GLY A 124 2.34 0.00 7.61
N ILE A 125 3.41 0.00 8.42
CA ILE A 125 3.76 -1.12 9.29
C ILE A 125 2.68 -1.35 10.35
N ILE A 126 2.19 -0.27 10.99
CA ILE A 126 1.15 -0.36 12.03
C ILE A 126 -0.14 -0.95 11.45
N ILE A 127 -0.62 -0.43 10.33
CA ILE A 127 -1.84 -0.95 9.68
C ILE A 127 -1.63 -2.40 9.23
N GLY A 128 -0.47 -2.69 8.63
CA GLY A 128 -0.09 -4.04 8.21
C GLY A 128 -0.10 -5.04 9.37
N TYR A 129 0.41 -4.65 10.52
CA TYR A 129 0.38 -5.46 11.74
C TYR A 129 -1.05 -5.65 12.27
N LEU A 130 -1.86 -4.58 12.34
CA LEU A 130 -3.24 -4.65 12.80
C LEU A 130 -4.09 -5.59 11.92
N TYR A 131 -3.99 -5.45 10.60
CA TYR A 131 -4.66 -6.34 9.65
C TYR A 131 -4.16 -7.79 9.79
N GLY A 132 -2.84 -7.99 9.87
CA GLY A 132 -2.27 -9.32 10.07
C GLY A 132 -2.77 -9.99 11.36
N SER A 133 -2.91 -9.23 12.45
CA SER A 133 -3.46 -9.72 13.71
C SER A 133 -4.96 -10.04 13.62
N HIS A 134 -5.74 -9.17 12.97
CA HIS A 134 -7.18 -9.36 12.77
C HIS A 134 -7.48 -10.65 11.98
N TYR A 135 -6.83 -10.84 10.83
CA TYR A 135 -7.04 -12.04 10.01
C TYR A 135 -6.47 -13.30 10.66
N LYS A 136 -5.39 -13.19 11.45
CA LYS A 136 -4.89 -14.32 12.25
C LYS A 136 -5.99 -14.81 13.19
N LYS A 137 -6.59 -13.92 13.99
CA LYS A 137 -7.65 -14.29 14.94
C LYS A 137 -8.88 -14.90 14.26
N ARG A 138 -9.27 -14.36 13.10
CA ARG A 138 -10.39 -14.89 12.32
C ARG A 138 -10.14 -16.31 11.82
N ASP A 139 -8.97 -16.58 11.24
CA ASP A 139 -8.61 -17.93 10.77
C ASP A 139 -8.52 -18.96 11.92
N TYR A 140 -8.17 -18.54 13.14
CA TYR A 140 -8.23 -19.43 14.31
C TYR A 140 -9.67 -19.73 14.71
N ALA A 141 -10.54 -18.72 14.76
CA ALA A 141 -11.96 -18.90 15.10
C ALA A 141 -12.70 -19.81 14.08
N ASP A 142 -12.40 -19.66 12.80
CA ASP A 142 -12.98 -20.48 11.72
C ASP A 142 -12.50 -21.95 11.80
N LYS A 143 -11.34 -22.22 12.40
CA LYS A 143 -10.83 -23.59 12.63
C LYS A 143 -11.37 -24.23 13.91
N GLU A 144 -11.69 -23.43 14.91
CA GLU A 144 -12.23 -23.89 16.21
C GLU A 144 -13.74 -24.09 16.19
N THR A 145 -14.45 -23.54 15.21
CA THR A 145 -15.86 -23.84 14.97
C THR A 145 -15.95 -25.04 14.01
N PRO A 146 -16.15 -26.29 14.50
CA PRO A 146 -16.47 -27.38 13.60
C PRO A 146 -17.76 -27.01 12.87
N LEU A 147 -17.66 -26.86 11.55
CA LEU A 147 -18.81 -26.83 10.67
C LEU A 147 -19.60 -28.13 10.94
N PHE A 148 -20.72 -27.98 11.64
CA PHE A 148 -21.75 -29.01 11.78
C PHE A 148 -22.40 -29.28 10.42
#